data_AF-A0A7G2JXT9-F1
#
_entry.id   AF-A0A7G2JXT9-F1
#
_cell.length_a   1.000
_cell.length_b   1.000
_cell.length_c   1.000
_cell.angle_alpha   90.00
_cell.angle_beta   90.00
_cell.angle_gamma   90.00
#
_symmetry.space_group_name_H-M   'P 1'
#
loop_
_entity.id
_entity.type
_entity.pdbx_description
1 polymer ?
#
loop_
_entity_poly.entity_id
_entity_poly.type
_entity_poly.pdbx_seq_one_letter_code
_entity_poly.pdbx_strand_id
1 'polypeptide(L)'
;FIPKEVRPFFAKTVAILGGESSGKSVLVNKLAAVFNTTSAWEYGREFVFEKLGGDEQAMQYSDYPQMALGHQRYIDYAVRHAH
;
A
#
# COMPACT_ATOMS: atom_id res chain seq x y z
N PHE A 1 18.10 19.21 4.82
CA PHE A 1 17.35 18.86 3.60
C PHE A 1 17.74 17.44 3.19
N ILE A 2 16.78 16.51 3.03
CA ILE A 2 17.05 15.11 2.64
C ILE A 2 16.53 14.89 1.20
N PRO A 3 17.43 14.66 0.21
CA PRO A 3 17.06 14.37 -1.17
C PRO A 3 16.16 13.13 -1.30
N LYS A 4 15.27 13.10 -2.30
CA LYS A 4 14.27 12.02 -2.48
C LYS A 4 14.91 10.65 -2.64
N GLU A 5 16.08 10.60 -3.26
CA GLU A 5 16.86 9.39 -3.56
C GLU A 5 17.33 8.69 -2.28
N VAL A 6 17.57 9.46 -1.21
CA VAL A 6 18.05 8.93 0.08
C VAL A 6 16.97 8.89 1.16
N ARG A 7 15.78 9.47 0.93
CA ARG A 7 14.64 9.37 1.86
C ARG A 7 14.31 7.93 2.29
N PRO A 8 14.38 6.90 1.44
CA PRO A 8 14.09 5.53 1.85
C PRO A 8 14.93 5.00 3.00
N PHE A 9 16.14 5.54 3.22
CA PHE A 9 17.00 5.13 4.32
C PHE A 9 16.62 5.77 5.67
N PHE A 10 15.78 6.80 5.65
CA PHE A 10 15.42 7.58 6.85
C PHE A 10 13.93 7.58 7.17
N ALA A 11 13.07 7.40 6.15
CA ALA A 11 11.64 7.37 6.30
C ALA A 11 11.19 6.21 7.22
N LYS A 12 10.12 6.44 7.98
CA LYS A 12 9.49 5.41 8.81
C LYS A 12 8.21 4.96 8.12
N THR A 13 8.07 3.66 7.92
CA THR A 13 6.87 3.04 7.37
C THR A 13 6.03 2.48 8.51
N VAL A 14 4.75 2.84 8.56
CA VAL A 14 3.77 2.33 9.52
C VAL A 14 2.77 1.45 8.78
N ALA A 15 2.73 0.16 9.10
CA ALA A 15 1.78 -0.77 8.53
C ALA A 15 0.50 -0.84 9.38
N ILE A 16 -0.66 -0.81 8.74
CA ILE A 16 -1.97 -0.97 9.38
C ILE A 16 -2.57 -2.31 8.97
N LEU A 17 -2.74 -3.21 9.93
CA LEU A 17 -3.27 -4.55 9.73
C LEU A 17 -4.70 -4.66 10.25
N GLY A 18 -5.52 -5.52 9.64
CA GLY A 18 -6.87 -5.82 10.12
C GLY A 18 -7.76 -6.45 9.06
N GLY A 19 -8.91 -6.98 9.49
CA GLY A 19 -9.87 -7.67 8.63
C GLY A 19 -10.45 -6.79 7.53
N GLU A 20 -11.06 -7.42 6.53
CA GLU A 20 -11.75 -6.72 5.45
C GLU A 20 -12.87 -5.82 5.99
N SER A 21 -13.18 -4.72 5.28
CA SER A 21 -14.23 -3.76 5.66
C SER A 21 -14.12 -3.11 7.06
N SER A 22 -12.96 -3.18 7.72
CA SER A 22 -12.70 -2.55 9.03
C SER A 22 -12.30 -1.07 8.97
N GLY A 23 -12.39 -0.44 7.79
CA GLY A 23 -12.08 0.99 7.60
C GLY A 23 -10.60 1.33 7.39
N LYS A 24 -9.73 0.33 7.20
CA LYS A 24 -8.27 0.51 7.03
C LYS A 24 -7.91 1.53 5.94
N SER A 25 -8.49 1.41 4.74
CA SER A 25 -8.18 2.31 3.62
C SER A 25 -8.56 3.75 3.93
N VAL A 26 -9.68 3.95 4.63
CA VAL A 26 -10.10 5.29 5.10
C VAL A 26 -9.14 5.82 6.16
N LEU A 27 -8.74 4.99 7.12
CA LEU A 27 -7.79 5.36 8.17
C LEU A 27 -6.42 5.74 7.60
N VAL A 28 -5.87 4.92 6.70
CA VAL A 28 -4.59 5.17 6.01
C VAL A 28 -4.62 6.53 5.30
N ASN A 29 -5.67 6.82 4.54
CA ASN A 29 -5.80 8.10 3.83
C ASN A 29 -5.93 9.29 4.78
N LYS A 30 -6.72 9.16 5.85
CA LYS A 30 -6.90 10.22 6.83
C LYS A 30 -5.60 10.52 7.59
N LEU A 31 -4.85 9.49 7.98
CA LEU A 31 -3.55 9.66 8.63
C LEU A 31 -2.57 10.37 7.70
N ALA A 32 -2.45 9.92 6.45
CA ALA A 32 -1.59 10.57 5.46
C ALA A 32 -1.95 12.06 5.28
N ALA A 33 -3.24 12.39 5.20
CA ALA A 33 -3.70 13.77 5.08
C ALA A 33 -3.39 14.61 6.34
N VAL A 34 -3.67 14.09 7.54
CA VAL A 34 -3.45 14.80 8.81
C VAL A 34 -1.96 15.06 9.06
N PHE A 35 -1.10 14.09 8.76
CA PHE A 35 0.35 14.21 8.92
C PHE A 35 1.05 14.82 7.70
N ASN A 36 0.28 15.26 6.69
CA ASN A 36 0.80 15.80 5.43
C ASN A 36 1.92 14.93 4.84
N THR A 37 1.66 13.62 4.75
CA THR A 37 2.62 12.62 4.26
C THR A 37 1.97 11.70 3.25
N THR A 38 2.71 10.70 2.75
CA THR A 38 2.24 9.76 1.74
C THR A 38 1.59 8.52 2.37
N SER A 39 0.83 7.78 1.56
CA SER A 39 0.32 6.46 1.90
C SER A 39 0.51 5.48 0.74
N ALA A 40 0.61 4.20 1.08
CA ALA A 40 0.59 3.10 0.12
C ALA A 40 -0.71 2.31 0.32
N TRP A 41 -1.46 2.08 -0.75
CA TRP A 41 -2.72 1.35 -0.70
C TRP A 41 -2.48 -0.16 -0.82
N GLU A 42 -3.48 -0.95 -0.40
CA GLU A 42 -3.48 -2.40 -0.54
C GLU A 42 -3.59 -2.78 -2.03
N TYR A 43 -2.49 -3.18 -2.64
CA TYR A 43 -2.46 -3.58 -4.05
C TYR A 43 -3.35 -4.80 -4.33
N GLY A 44 -3.51 -5.69 -3.34
CA GLY A 44 -4.37 -6.86 -3.47
C GLY A 44 -5.82 -6.53 -3.85
N ARG A 45 -6.35 -5.40 -3.39
CA ARG A 45 -7.70 -4.94 -3.74
C ARG A 45 -7.83 -4.61 -5.22
N GLU A 46 -6.84 -3.92 -5.77
CA GLU A 46 -6.79 -3.60 -7.20
C GLU A 46 -6.56 -4.87 -8.03
N PHE A 47 -5.68 -5.75 -7.58
CA PHE A 47 -5.43 -7.03 -8.25
C PHE A 47 -6.70 -7.87 -8.35
N VAL A 48 -7.44 -8.05 -7.25
CA VAL A 48 -8.71 -8.80 -7.24
C VAL A 48 -9.71 -8.16 -8.21
N PHE A 49 -9.87 -6.84 -8.15
CA PHE A 49 -10.83 -6.15 -9.01
C PHE A 49 -10.46 -6.26 -10.50
N GLU A 50 -9.21 -6.01 -10.84
CA GLU A 50 -8.74 -5.94 -12.23
C GLU A 50 -8.47 -7.31 -12.87
N LYS A 51 -7.99 -8.29 -12.08
CA LYS A 51 -7.53 -9.60 -12.60
C LYS A 51 -8.50 -10.73 -12.31
N LEU A 52 -9.24 -10.64 -11.22
CA LEU A 52 -10.15 -11.69 -10.76
C LEU A 52 -11.62 -11.27 -10.84
N GLY A 53 -11.92 -10.14 -11.47
CA GLY A 53 -13.29 -9.65 -11.65
C GLY A 53 -14.00 -9.25 -10.36
N GLY A 54 -13.24 -8.96 -9.30
CA GLY A 54 -13.79 -8.62 -7.98
C GLY A 54 -14.08 -9.82 -7.08
N ASP A 55 -13.80 -11.05 -7.51
CA ASP A 55 -14.00 -12.26 -6.71
C ASP A 55 -12.73 -12.60 -5.91
N GLU A 56 -12.74 -12.32 -4.60
CA GLU A 56 -11.64 -12.69 -3.70
C GLU A 56 -11.45 -14.21 -3.59
N GLN A 57 -12.51 -15.02 -3.82
CA GLN A 57 -12.42 -16.48 -3.76
C GLN A 57 -11.70 -17.07 -4.98
N ALA A 58 -11.61 -16.32 -6.07
CA ALA A 58 -10.86 -16.71 -7.27
C ALA A 58 -9.34 -16.59 -7.09
N MET A 59 -8.86 -16.02 -5.97
CA MET A 59 -7.44 -15.84 -5.69
C MET A 59 -6.76 -17.18 -5.43
N GLN A 60 -5.67 -17.43 -6.16
CA GLN A 60 -4.88 -18.64 -6.03
C GLN A 60 -3.53 -18.37 -5.38
N TYR A 61 -2.90 -19.44 -4.88
CA TYR A 61 -1.59 -19.34 -4.24
C TYR A 61 -0.52 -18.71 -5.15
N SER A 62 -0.61 -18.94 -6.46
CA SER A 62 0.29 -18.37 -7.47
C SER A 62 0.17 -16.85 -7.65
N ASP A 63 -0.90 -16.24 -7.15
CA ASP A 63 -1.14 -14.79 -7.30
C ASP A 63 -0.41 -13.98 -6.22
N TYR A 64 -0.19 -14.57 -5.04
CA TYR A 64 0.44 -13.87 -3.90
C TYR A 64 1.81 -13.24 -4.23
N PRO A 65 2.73 -13.90 -4.98
CA PRO A 65 3.99 -13.26 -5.37
C PRO A 65 3.78 -11.97 -6.18
N GLN A 66 2.79 -11.96 -7.09
CA GLN A 66 2.48 -10.77 -7.89
C GLN A 66 1.87 -9.67 -7.02
N MET A 67 0.96 -10.03 -6.12
CA MET A 67 0.37 -9.08 -5.18
C MET A 67 1.42 -8.45 -4.26
N ALA A 68 2.36 -9.25 -3.76
CA ALA A 68 3.45 -8.78 -2.92
C ALA A 68 4.37 -7.80 -3.66
N LEU A 69 4.78 -8.12 -4.89
CA LEU A 69 5.60 -7.23 -5.72
C LEU A 69 4.87 -5.94 -6.10
N GLY A 70 3.57 -6.02 -6.39
CA GLY A 70 2.76 -4.83 -6.64
C GLY A 70 2.66 -3.92 -5.42
N HIS A 71 2.41 -4.50 -4.24
CA HIS A 71 2.37 -3.73 -3.00
C HIS A 71 3.73 -3.11 -2.65
N GLN A 72 4.84 -3.82 -2.89
CA GLN A 72 6.19 -3.28 -2.73
C GLN A 72 6.39 -2.00 -3.57
N ARG A 73 5.95 -1.99 -4.83
CA ARG A 73 6.05 -0.80 -5.69
C ARG A 73 5.30 0.41 -5.11
N TYR A 74 4.16 0.18 -4.46
CA TYR A 74 3.39 1.25 -3.80
C TYR A 74 4.11 1.79 -2.57
N ILE A 75 4.72 0.92 -1.77
CA ILE A 75 5.54 1.32 -0.63
C ILE A 75 6.75 2.13 -1.12
N ASP A 76 7.48 1.65 -2.12
CA ASP A 76 8.67 2.32 -2.66
C ASP A 76 8.32 3.72 -3.19
N TYR A 77 7.20 3.84 -3.91
CA TYR A 77 6.71 5.12 -4.39
C TYR A 77 6.35 6.06 -3.22
N ALA A 78 5.59 5.59 -2.24
CA ALA A 78 5.18 6.39 -1.09
C ALA A 78 6.39 6.88 -0.29
N VAL A 79 7.35 6.00 0.01
CA VAL A 79 8.54 6.31 0.79
C VAL A 79 9.44 7.35 0.12
N ARG A 80 9.65 7.26 -1.20
CA ARG A 80 10.43 8.26 -1.96
C ARG A 80 9.79 9.65 -1.96
N HIS A 81 8.47 9.72 -1.79
CA HIS A 81 7.68 10.94 -1.85
C HIS A 81 7.17 11.44 -0.50
N ALA A 82 7.50 10.75 0.60
CA ALA A 82 7.14 11.18 1.94
C ALA A 82 7.69 12.59 2.24
N HIS A 83 6.86 13.44 2.85
CA HIS A 83 7.13 14.83 3.17
C HIS A 83 7.59 15.02 4.61
#